data_AF-A0A515EP01-F1
#
_entry.id   AF-A0A515EP01-F1
#
_cell.length_a   1.000
_cell.length_b   1.000
_cell.length_c   1.000
_cell.angle_alpha   90.00
_cell.angle_beta   90.00
_cell.angle_gamma   90.00
#
_symmetry.space_group_name_H-M   'P 1'
#
loop_
_entity.id
_entity.type
_entity.pdbx_description
1 polymer ?
#
loop_
_entity_poly.entity_id
_entity_poly.type
_entity_poly.pdbx_seq_one_letter_code
_entity_poly.pdbx_strand_id
1 'polypeptide(L)'
;MSHEIRTPMNGIMGMTDLTLDTTLTATQRSYLEAVKSSAASLLVILNSILDFSKIEAGKIELESIAFDIGQLVRDTLQGIQVRANQKQLVLRFDSPQNLPPI
;
A
#
# COMPACT_ATOMS: atom_id res chain seq x y z
N MET A 1 -17.40 -7.93 -9.08
CA MET A 1 -17.24 -7.77 -7.62
C MET A 1 -16.07 -6.86 -7.22
N SER A 2 -14.79 -7.17 -7.51
CA SER A 2 -13.67 -6.27 -7.12
C SER A 2 -13.78 -4.86 -7.69
N HIS A 3 -14.22 -4.72 -8.95
CA HIS A 3 -14.44 -3.44 -9.62
C HIS A 3 -15.62 -2.64 -9.02
N GLU A 4 -16.64 -3.31 -8.50
CA GLU A 4 -17.81 -2.67 -7.87
C GLU A 4 -17.49 -2.11 -6.48
N ILE A 5 -16.43 -2.61 -5.83
CA ILE A 5 -15.90 -2.09 -4.57
C ILE A 5 -14.89 -0.97 -4.81
N ARG A 6 -13.99 -1.12 -5.80
CA ARG A 6 -12.97 -0.10 -6.10
C ARG A 6 -13.55 1.21 -6.63
N THR A 7 -14.58 1.13 -7.47
CA THR A 7 -15.19 2.33 -8.10
C THR A 7 -15.73 3.33 -7.07
N PRO A 8 -16.58 2.94 -6.09
CA PRO A 8 -17.06 3.89 -5.07
C PRO A 8 -15.93 4.37 -4.16
N MET A 9 -14.97 3.51 -3.79
CA MET A 9 -13.84 3.91 -2.94
C MET A 9 -12.94 4.94 -3.62
N ASN A 10 -12.60 4.73 -4.90
CA ASN A 10 -11.83 5.69 -5.68
C ASN A 10 -12.60 7.00 -5.87
N GLY A 11 -13.93 6.95 -5.98
CA GLY A 11 -14.78 8.13 -5.97
C GLY A 11 -14.67 8.93 -4.67
N ILE A 12 -14.76 8.26 -3.50
CA ILE A 12 -14.60 8.91 -2.19
C ILE A 12 -13.22 9.55 -2.05
N MET A 13 -12.15 8.84 -2.41
CA MET A 13 -10.78 9.36 -2.33
C MET A 13 -10.59 10.54 -3.28
N GLY A 14 -11.01 10.41 -4.55
CA GLY A 14 -10.88 11.48 -5.54
C GLY A 14 -11.66 12.73 -5.17
N MET A 15 -12.89 12.59 -4.69
CA MET A 15 -13.68 13.74 -4.21
C MET A 15 -13.07 14.38 -2.97
N THR A 16 -12.51 13.58 -2.05
CA THR A 16 -11.81 14.09 -0.86
C THR A 16 -10.56 14.89 -1.27
N ASP A 17 -9.77 14.39 -2.21
CA ASP A 17 -8.58 15.07 -2.73
C ASP A 17 -8.93 16.38 -3.42
N LEU A 18 -9.90 16.37 -4.35
CA LEU A 18 -10.37 17.59 -5.01
C LEU A 18 -10.91 18.62 -4.01
N THR A 19 -11.56 18.17 -2.93
CA THR A 19 -12.07 19.07 -1.89
C THR A 19 -10.93 19.66 -1.05
N LEU A 20 -9.90 18.85 -0.73
CA LEU A 20 -8.71 19.30 0.00
C LEU A 20 -7.91 20.37 -0.76
N ASP A 21 -8.03 20.42 -2.09
CA ASP A 21 -7.42 21.43 -2.95
C ASP A 21 -8.20 22.76 -2.98
N THR A 22 -9.39 22.81 -2.36
CA THR A 22 -10.20 24.05 -2.24
C THR A 22 -9.84 24.89 -1.02
N THR A 23 -10.44 26.08 -0.91
CA THR A 23 -10.32 26.91 0.29
C THR A 23 -11.18 26.33 1.42
N LEU A 24 -10.53 25.93 2.52
CA LEU A 24 -11.16 25.26 3.66
C LEU A 24 -10.78 25.94 4.97
N THR A 25 -11.69 25.90 5.95
CA THR A 25 -11.34 26.19 7.34
C THR A 25 -10.41 25.10 7.89
N ALA A 26 -9.63 25.41 8.94
CA ALA A 26 -8.73 24.44 9.58
C ALA A 26 -9.48 23.17 10.05
N THR A 27 -10.69 23.33 10.60
CA THR A 27 -11.53 22.22 11.04
C THR A 27 -11.99 21.34 9.88
N GLN A 28 -12.46 21.94 8.78
CA GLN A 28 -12.86 21.19 7.58
C GLN A 28 -11.69 20.40 6.98
N ARG A 29 -10.50 21.03 6.91
CA ARG A 29 -9.29 20.35 6.44
C ARG A 29 -8.93 19.16 7.32
N SER A 30 -8.93 19.33 8.64
CA SER A 30 -8.66 18.22 9.58
C SER A 30 -9.64 17.06 9.42
N TYR A 31 -10.94 17.34 9.21
CA TYR A 31 -11.93 16.30 8.95
C TYR A 31 -11.70 15.57 7.63
N LEU A 32 -11.38 16.30 6.55
CA LEU A 32 -11.11 15.71 5.25
C LEU A 32 -9.81 14.90 5.23
N GLU A 33 -8.77 15.32 5.97
CA GLU A 33 -7.55 14.52 6.17
C GLU A 33 -7.84 13.22 6.92
N ALA A 34 -8.69 13.26 7.94
CA ALA A 34 -9.15 12.07 8.64
C ALA A 34 -9.95 11.13 7.73
N VAL A 35 -10.84 11.67 6.89
CA VAL A 35 -11.57 10.90 5.86
C VAL A 35 -10.60 10.26 4.87
N LYS A 36 -9.63 11.02 4.34
CA LYS A 36 -8.61 10.52 3.40
C LYS A 36 -7.81 9.35 3.99
N SER A 37 -7.32 9.51 5.22
CA SER A 37 -6.60 8.45 5.93
C SER A 37 -7.47 7.21 6.16
N SER A 38 -8.73 7.40 6.53
CA SER A 38 -9.68 6.30 6.76
C SER A 38 -10.02 5.57 5.46
N ALA A 39 -10.26 6.29 4.36
CA ALA A 39 -10.55 5.72 3.06
C ALA A 39 -9.36 4.89 2.52
N ALA A 40 -8.13 5.41 2.66
CA ALA A 40 -6.91 4.67 2.30
C ALA A 40 -6.78 3.37 3.12
N SER A 41 -7.01 3.44 4.43
CA SER A 41 -6.96 2.26 5.31
C SER A 41 -8.04 1.24 4.95
N LEU A 42 -9.26 1.68 4.67
CA LEU A 42 -10.36 0.82 4.25
C LEU A 42 -10.07 0.14 2.91
N LEU A 43 -9.47 0.85 1.96
CA LEU A 43 -9.10 0.27 0.66
C LEU A 43 -8.07 -0.86 0.81
N VAL A 44 -7.10 -0.71 1.73
CA VAL A 44 -6.14 -1.78 2.06
C VAL A 44 -6.85 -3.02 2.62
N ILE A 45 -7.80 -2.83 3.55
CA ILE A 45 -8.59 -3.92 4.13
C ILE A 45 -9.43 -4.61 3.04
N LEU A 46 -10.13 -3.85 2.20
CA LEU A 46 -10.95 -4.38 1.12
C LEU A 46 -10.12 -5.17 0.11
N ASN A 47 -8.94 -4.67 -0.28
CA ASN A 47 -8.03 -5.40 -1.16
C ASN A 47 -7.57 -6.72 -0.52
N SER A 48 -7.25 -6.71 0.77
CA SER A 48 -6.84 -7.91 1.50
C SER A 48 -7.94 -8.98 1.54
N ILE A 49 -9.20 -8.58 1.75
CA ILE A 49 -10.36 -9.50 1.73
C ILE A 49 -10.58 -10.06 0.33
N LEU A 50 -10.45 -9.24 -0.71
CA LEU A 50 -10.59 -9.68 -2.10
C LEU A 50 -9.50 -10.67 -2.50
N ASP A 51 -8.25 -10.42 -2.09
CA ASP A 51 -7.14 -11.33 -2.37
C ASP A 51 -7.29 -12.64 -1.59
N PHE A 52 -7.70 -12.59 -0.33
CA PHE A 52 -8.07 -13.79 0.44
C PHE A 52 -9.18 -14.60 -0.25
N SER A 53 -10.22 -13.93 -0.75
CA SER A 53 -11.32 -14.58 -1.49
C SER A 53 -10.84 -15.26 -2.78
N LYS A 54 -9.82 -14.71 -3.47
CA LYS A 54 -9.21 -15.37 -4.63
C LYS A 54 -8.44 -16.62 -4.21
N ILE A 55 -7.74 -16.59 -3.07
CA ILE A 55 -7.00 -17.74 -2.53
C ILE A 55 -7.96 -18.88 -2.25
N GLU A 56 -9.03 -18.63 -1.49
CA GLU A 56 -10.00 -19.68 -1.13
C GLU A 56 -10.72 -20.25 -2.34
N ALA A 57 -10.99 -19.43 -3.36
CA ALA A 57 -11.60 -19.88 -4.61
C ALA A 57 -10.62 -20.62 -5.54
N GLY A 58 -9.34 -20.75 -5.17
CA GLY A 58 -8.30 -21.34 -6.02
C GLY A 58 -7.99 -20.51 -7.28
N LYS A 59 -8.29 -19.21 -7.25
CA LYS A 59 -8.14 -18.27 -8.38
C LYS A 59 -6.89 -17.39 -8.29
N ILE A 60 -5.92 -17.77 -7.45
CA ILE A 60 -4.60 -17.14 -7.48
C ILE A 60 -3.77 -17.83 -8.56
N GLU A 61 -3.27 -17.01 -9.48
CA GLU A 61 -2.24 -17.41 -10.44
C GLU A 61 -0.92 -16.79 -9.97
N LEU A 62 0.13 -17.61 -9.88
CA LEU A 62 1.47 -17.12 -9.63
C LEU A 62 2.10 -16.74 -10.97
N GLU A 63 2.57 -15.50 -11.06
CA GLU A 63 3.34 -15.07 -12.22
C GLU A 63 4.75 -15.65 -12.16
N SER A 64 5.16 -16.32 -13.24
CA SER A 64 6.53 -16.81 -13.42
C SER A 64 7.29 -15.83 -14.29
N ILE A 65 7.91 -14.84 -13.66
CA ILE A 65 8.73 -13.81 -14.33
C ILE A 65 10.13 -13.78 -13.72
N ALA A 66 11.11 -13.34 -14.51
CA ALA A 66 12.46 -13.10 -14.00
C ALA A 66 12.47 -11.80 -13.18
N PHE A 67 13.09 -11.81 -12.00
CA PHE A 67 13.18 -10.65 -11.12
C PHE A 67 14.49 -10.66 -10.32
N ASP A 68 14.99 -9.47 -9.96
CA ASP A 68 16.16 -9.33 -9.08
C ASP A 68 15.71 -9.40 -7.62
N ILE A 69 15.97 -10.53 -6.98
CA ILE A 69 15.66 -10.74 -5.56
C ILE A 69 16.37 -9.73 -4.64
N GLY A 70 17.62 -9.36 -4.97
CA GLY A 70 18.39 -8.40 -4.19
C GLY A 70 17.77 -7.00 -4.28
N GLN A 71 17.33 -6.59 -5.46
CA GLN A 71 16.64 -5.32 -5.66
C GLN A 71 15.28 -5.29 -4.98
N LEU A 72 14.48 -6.34 -5.15
CA LEU A 72 13.16 -6.47 -4.52
C LEU A 72 13.23 -6.31 -3.00
N VAL A 73 14.21 -6.95 -2.36
CA VAL A 73 14.41 -6.83 -0.91
C VAL A 73 14.88 -5.43 -0.52
N ARG A 74 15.80 -4.82 -1.28
CA ARG A 74 16.25 -3.43 -1.02
C ARG A 74 15.10 -2.43 -1.07
N ASP A 75 14.24 -2.51 -2.08
CA ASP A 75 13.09 -1.63 -2.25
C ASP A 75 12.11 -1.79 -1.08
N THR A 76 11.86 -3.03 -0.65
CA THR A 76 11.03 -3.33 0.52
C THR A 76 11.60 -2.73 1.80
N LEU A 77 12.91 -2.86 1.99
CA LEU A 77 13.60 -2.37 3.20
C LEU A 77 13.63 -0.85 3.29
N GLN A 78 13.57 -0.12 2.17
CA GLN A 78 13.57 1.35 2.17
C GLN A 78 12.40 1.92 3.01
N GLY A 79 11.21 1.35 2.88
CA GLY A 79 10.04 1.76 3.68
C GLY A 79 10.18 1.42 5.17
N ILE A 80 10.83 0.29 5.48
CA ILE A 80 11.08 -0.14 6.86
C ILE A 80 12.17 0.72 7.50
N GLN A 81 13.20 1.12 6.74
CA GLN A 81 14.31 1.95 7.19
C GLN A 81 13.83 3.29 7.75
N VAL A 82 12.82 3.91 7.13
CA VAL A 82 12.21 5.16 7.63
C VAL A 82 11.66 4.95 9.05
N ARG A 83 10.94 3.85 9.27
CA ARG A 83 10.39 3.51 10.60
C ARG A 83 11.47 3.12 11.60
N ALA A 84 12.51 2.42 11.15
CA ALA A 84 13.65 2.05 11.99
C ALA A 84 14.39 3.31 12.50
N ASN A 85 14.65 4.28 11.61
CA ASN A 85 15.28 5.55 11.94
C ASN A 85 14.46 6.35 12.97
N GLN A 86 13.14 6.43 12.79
CA GLN A 86 12.23 7.08 13.75
C GLN A 86 12.30 6.46 15.16
N LYS A 87 12.62 5.17 15.24
CA LYS A 87 12.77 4.42 16.50
C LYS A 87 14.22 4.29 16.96
N GLN A 88 15.18 4.93 16.28
CA GLN A 88 16.62 4.81 16.53
C GLN A 88 17.12 3.34 16.50
N LEU A 89 16.54 2.52 15.63
CA LEU A 89 16.91 1.12 15.45
C LEU A 89 17.83 0.95 14.24
N VAL A 90 18.81 0.06 14.36
CA VAL A 90 19.66 -0.37 13.25
C VAL A 90 18.94 -1.49 12.49
N LEU A 91 18.72 -1.26 11.19
CA LEU A 91 18.22 -2.27 10.26
C LEU A 91 19.41 -2.79 9.45
N ARG A 92 19.69 -4.09 9.51
CA ARG A 92 20.74 -4.74 8.73
C ARG A 92 20.14 -5.79 7.82
N PHE A 93 20.48 -5.72 6.54
CA PHE A 93 20.20 -6.77 5.58
C PHE A 93 21.46 -7.59 5.35
N ASP A 94 21.34 -8.91 5.46
CA ASP A 94 22.42 -9.87 5.26
C ASP A 94 21.97 -10.85 4.18
N SER A 95 22.74 -10.93 3.10
CA SER A 95 22.42 -11.78 1.94
C SER A 95 23.66 -12.55 1.48
N PRO A 96 23.50 -13.78 0.98
CA PRO A 96 24.60 -14.51 0.34
C PRO A 96 25.22 -13.69 -0.80
N GLN A 97 26.53 -13.78 -0.98
CA GLN A 97 27.23 -13.08 -2.09
C GLN A 97 26.84 -13.62 -3.48
N ASN A 98 26.21 -14.79 -3.53
CA ASN A 98 25.86 -15.53 -4.74
C ASN A 98 24.34 -15.57 -4.98
N LEU A 99 23.65 -14.44 -4.81
CA LEU A 99 22.27 -14.35 -5.28
C LEU A 99 22.21 -14.63 -6.79
N PRO A 100 21.25 -15.43 -7.26
CA PRO A 100 21.11 -15.68 -8.69
C PRO A 100 20.83 -14.36 -9.42
N PRO A 101 21.50 -14.12 -10.56
CA PRO A 101 21.16 -13.00 -11.42
C PRO A 101 19.74 -13.20 -12.01
N ILE A 102 19.17 -12.11 -12.54
CA ILE A 102 17.91 -12.15 -13.32
C ILE A 102 18.08 -13.06 -14.54
#